data_AF-A0A355DQC5-F1
#
_entry.id   AF-A0A355DQC5-F1
#
_cell.length_a   1.000
_cell.length_b   1.000
_cell.length_c   1.000
_cell.angle_alpha   90.00
_cell.angle_beta   90.00
_cell.angle_gamma   90.00
#
_symmetry.space_group_name_H-M   'P 1'
#
loop_
_entity.id
_entity.type
_entity.pdbx_description
1 polymer ?
#
loop_
_entity_poly.entity_id
_entity_poly.type
_entity_poly.pdbx_seq_one_letter_code
_entity_poly.pdbx_strand_id
1 'polypeptide(L)'
;MRSWRLNFRLFFVNFSLATNIFCSLGLLLAASPTLAQPITRANDGTGTIIERQGNRFNIKGGSLSRDGANLFHSFEKFGLSQGEIANFLSNPQIQNILGRVVGGDASIINGLIQVTGGNSNLYLMNPAGIVFGANASLNVPADFLATTATQIGFNNNRWFNAFGSNQYRELVGNPNQFAFGVAQAGAIINAGELGVTEGHDLTLLGGSVINTGTINAPGGTITIAAVPGSNLVRISQAGSLLSLEIQPLDTQTPFTPQDLPRLLTGSGVTNVQTGVNVTSNSEVQLTDSGVIIPNQAGVAIASGTLNTSNSLPGKVGGNVNVLGETVGVIDATINASGSNGGGTVRVGGGYNGQDTVPNADVTYVSADSEINADALTQGDGGKVIVWADQSTDSHGQINARGGSIYGKGGFVETSGLESFNITTAPDVSAISGRGGEWLIDPFDIEIVAGSGNSNINPTNPFSSIGNSSQLGVDLLRNALRGGNKTVTVQTG
;
A
#
# COMPACT_ATOMS: atom_id res chain seq x y z
N MET A 1 96.71 37.35 -3.97
CA MET A 1 96.47 37.68 -2.54
C MET A 1 95.78 36.48 -1.90
N ARG A 2 96.11 36.23 -0.63
CA ARG A 2 96.23 34.94 0.09
C ARG A 2 95.20 33.83 -0.19
N SER A 3 95.74 32.66 -0.56
CA SER A 3 95.12 31.34 -0.78
C SER A 3 94.92 30.54 0.50
N TRP A 4 93.89 29.70 0.60
CA TRP A 4 93.96 28.39 1.30
C TRP A 4 93.09 27.34 0.59
N ARG A 5 93.71 26.20 0.26
CA ARG A 5 93.08 24.97 -0.26
C ARG A 5 92.55 24.14 0.90
N LEU A 6 91.43 23.42 0.72
CA LEU A 6 91.07 22.34 1.63
C LEU A 6 90.69 21.07 0.86
N ASN A 7 91.44 20.02 1.19
CA ASN A 7 91.38 18.67 0.63
C ASN A 7 90.35 17.80 1.36
N PHE A 8 89.76 16.88 0.61
CA PHE A 8 89.02 15.72 1.12
C PHE A 8 89.90 14.81 1.99
N ARG A 9 89.36 14.34 3.13
CA ARG A 9 89.70 13.04 3.74
C ARG A 9 88.47 12.42 4.39
N LEU A 10 88.15 11.20 3.96
CA LEU A 10 87.18 10.29 4.56
C LEU A 10 87.62 9.88 5.97
N PHE A 11 86.66 9.75 6.88
CA PHE A 11 86.74 8.88 8.05
C PHE A 11 85.45 8.05 8.14
N PHE A 12 85.60 6.74 8.12
CA PHE A 12 84.56 5.75 8.45
C PHE A 12 84.55 5.54 9.97
N VAL A 13 83.38 5.51 10.63
CA VAL A 13 83.03 4.54 11.70
C VAL A 13 81.51 4.35 11.77
N ASN A 14 81.10 3.08 11.88
CA ASN A 14 79.75 2.51 11.90
C ASN A 14 78.85 2.95 13.06
N PHE A 15 77.53 3.01 12.82
CA PHE A 15 76.50 2.82 13.85
C PHE A 15 75.33 1.95 13.34
N SER A 16 74.94 1.00 14.19
CA SER A 16 74.00 -0.11 13.98
C SER A 16 72.56 0.33 13.62
N LEU A 17 71.96 -0.30 12.60
CA LEU A 17 70.52 -0.24 12.35
C LEU A 17 69.78 -1.17 13.31
N ALA A 18 68.86 -0.61 14.12
CA ALA A 18 67.83 -1.37 14.81
C ALA A 18 66.55 -1.37 13.95
N THR A 19 66.14 -2.55 13.49
CA THR A 19 64.95 -2.76 12.68
C THR A 19 63.71 -2.77 13.58
N ASN A 20 62.87 -1.74 13.52
CA ASN A 20 61.54 -1.75 14.12
C ASN A 20 60.53 -2.32 13.12
N ILE A 21 60.03 -3.52 13.40
CA ILE A 21 58.91 -4.14 12.66
C ILE A 21 57.61 -3.54 13.20
N PHE A 22 57.01 -2.62 12.46
CA PHE A 22 55.62 -2.20 12.69
C PHE A 22 54.69 -3.29 12.16
N CYS A 23 54.18 -4.12 13.06
CA CYS A 23 53.11 -5.08 12.76
C CYS A 23 51.79 -4.31 12.71
N SER A 24 51.37 -3.88 11.52
CA SER A 24 50.04 -3.30 11.29
C SER A 24 48.99 -4.41 11.41
N LEU A 25 48.43 -4.56 12.61
CA LEU A 25 47.28 -5.41 12.89
C LEU A 25 46.06 -4.77 12.20
N GLY A 26 45.72 -5.24 11.01
CA GLY A 26 44.48 -4.87 10.34
C GLY A 26 43.30 -5.32 11.19
N LEU A 27 42.58 -4.37 11.79
CA LEU A 27 41.26 -4.62 12.36
C LEU A 27 40.34 -5.01 11.19
N LEU A 28 40.13 -6.31 10.98
CA LEU A 28 38.95 -6.77 10.28
C LEU A 28 37.75 -6.40 11.16
N LEU A 29 37.04 -5.33 10.78
CA LEU A 29 35.65 -5.17 11.15
C LEU A 29 34.89 -6.34 10.54
N ALA A 30 34.78 -7.44 11.27
CA ALA A 30 33.80 -8.46 10.99
C ALA A 30 32.44 -7.80 11.18
N ALA A 31 31.80 -7.38 10.08
CA ALA A 31 30.38 -7.09 10.10
C ALA A 31 29.69 -8.38 10.55
N SER A 32 29.15 -8.38 11.77
CA SER A 32 28.28 -9.45 12.23
C SER A 32 27.18 -9.60 11.18
N PRO A 33 26.97 -10.77 10.56
CA PRO A 33 25.81 -10.97 9.71
C PRO A 33 24.59 -10.73 10.60
N THR A 34 23.87 -9.64 10.34
CA THR A 34 22.58 -9.38 10.96
C THR A 34 21.68 -10.54 10.59
N LEU A 35 21.20 -11.26 11.60
CA LEU A 35 20.37 -12.44 11.40
C LEU A 35 19.08 -12.01 10.67
N ALA A 36 18.91 -12.52 9.45
CA ALA A 36 17.64 -12.51 8.75
C ALA A 36 16.54 -13.13 9.64
N GLN A 37 15.27 -12.83 9.36
CA GLN A 37 14.17 -13.66 9.87
C GLN A 37 13.92 -14.80 8.87
N PRO A 38 14.41 -16.03 9.12
CA PRO A 38 14.08 -17.16 8.27
C PRO A 38 12.60 -17.53 8.40
N ILE A 39 12.04 -18.15 7.38
CA ILE A 39 10.72 -18.79 7.47
C ILE A 39 10.83 -20.01 8.38
N THR A 40 10.08 -20.01 9.48
CA THR A 40 10.02 -21.13 10.43
C THR A 40 8.58 -21.55 10.65
N ARG A 41 8.32 -22.87 10.62
CA ARG A 41 6.97 -23.41 10.87
C ARG A 41 6.54 -23.17 12.33
N ALA A 42 5.26 -22.97 12.54
CA ALA A 42 4.67 -23.08 13.87
C ALA A 42 4.56 -24.56 14.28
N ASN A 43 4.64 -24.85 15.57
CA ASN A 43 4.46 -26.21 16.10
C ASN A 43 3.10 -26.36 16.78
N ASP A 44 2.04 -26.10 16.01
CA ASP A 44 0.65 -25.95 16.49
C ASP A 44 -0.31 -27.00 15.92
N GLY A 45 0.22 -28.05 15.28
CA GLY A 45 -0.57 -29.13 14.67
C GLY A 45 -1.10 -28.83 13.26
N THR A 46 -0.82 -27.65 12.68
CA THR A 46 -1.23 -27.32 11.29
C THR A 46 -0.55 -28.22 10.25
N GLY A 47 0.59 -28.83 10.59
CA GLY A 47 1.31 -29.74 9.69
C GLY A 47 2.08 -29.04 8.58
N THR A 48 2.41 -27.75 8.75
CA THR A 48 3.24 -27.01 7.78
C THR A 48 4.66 -27.54 7.76
N ILE A 49 5.17 -27.81 6.56
CA ILE A 49 6.52 -28.32 6.31
C ILE A 49 7.27 -27.30 5.47
N ILE A 50 8.49 -26.96 5.89
CA ILE A 50 9.40 -26.05 5.18
C ILE A 50 10.60 -26.85 4.73
N GLU A 51 10.83 -26.95 3.43
CA GLU A 51 12.01 -27.56 2.83
C GLU A 51 12.86 -26.50 2.15
N ARG A 52 14.04 -26.24 2.72
CA ARG A 52 14.99 -25.29 2.15
C ARG A 52 15.84 -25.95 1.07
N GLN A 53 15.85 -25.38 -0.11
CA GLN A 53 16.67 -25.79 -1.26
C GLN A 53 17.42 -24.56 -1.77
N GLY A 54 18.68 -24.39 -1.33
CA GLY A 54 19.43 -23.16 -1.59
C GLY A 54 18.76 -21.94 -0.96
N ASN A 55 18.37 -20.98 -1.80
CA ASN A 55 17.65 -19.75 -1.43
C ASN A 55 16.11 -19.89 -1.45
N ARG A 56 15.58 -21.06 -1.83
CA ARG A 56 14.15 -21.32 -1.89
C ARG A 56 13.65 -22.08 -0.66
N PHE A 57 12.56 -21.61 -0.08
CA PHE A 57 11.78 -22.29 0.95
C PHE A 57 10.52 -22.87 0.31
N ASN A 58 10.51 -24.17 0.06
CA ASN A 58 9.31 -24.86 -0.41
C ASN A 58 8.39 -25.13 0.79
N ILE A 59 7.19 -24.56 0.74
CA ILE A 59 6.16 -24.66 1.78
C ILE A 59 5.15 -25.70 1.31
N LYS A 60 5.00 -26.78 2.08
CA LYS A 60 4.11 -27.91 1.76
C LYS A 60 3.47 -28.50 3.03
N GLY A 61 2.74 -29.60 2.86
CA GLY A 61 1.96 -30.19 3.95
C GLY A 61 0.78 -29.28 4.25
N GLY A 62 0.58 -28.90 5.50
CA GLY A 62 -0.54 -28.07 5.94
C GLY A 62 -1.81 -28.86 6.23
N SER A 63 -2.88 -28.13 6.53
CA SER A 63 -4.19 -28.71 6.83
C SER A 63 -5.20 -28.29 5.77
N LEU A 64 -6.11 -29.20 5.40
CA LEU A 64 -7.13 -28.94 4.38
C LEU A 64 -8.51 -28.73 5.01
N SER A 65 -9.31 -27.88 4.37
CA SER A 65 -10.77 -27.87 4.57
C SER A 65 -11.39 -29.21 4.17
N ARG A 66 -12.62 -29.50 4.62
CA ARG A 66 -13.28 -30.79 4.37
C ARG A 66 -13.48 -31.09 2.87
N ASP A 67 -13.68 -30.05 2.07
CA ASP A 67 -13.81 -30.13 0.61
C ASP A 67 -12.48 -30.10 -0.14
N GLY A 68 -11.36 -29.89 0.56
CA GLY A 68 -10.01 -29.84 -0.01
C GLY A 68 -9.68 -28.55 -0.76
N ALA A 69 -10.58 -27.57 -0.79
CA ALA A 69 -10.41 -26.32 -1.56
C ALA A 69 -9.51 -25.28 -0.86
N ASN A 70 -9.43 -25.31 0.48
CA ASN A 70 -8.61 -24.38 1.26
C ASN A 70 -7.45 -25.11 1.93
N LEU A 71 -6.23 -24.62 1.70
CA LEU A 71 -4.99 -25.12 2.30
C LEU A 71 -4.45 -24.12 3.32
N PHE A 72 -4.26 -24.57 4.56
CA PHE A 72 -3.82 -23.73 5.67
C PHE A 72 -2.37 -24.02 6.07
N HIS A 73 -1.59 -22.96 6.23
CA HIS A 73 -0.23 -22.97 6.74
C HIS A 73 -0.09 -22.07 7.98
N SER A 74 0.83 -22.43 8.87
CA SER A 74 1.11 -21.70 10.10
C SER A 74 2.61 -21.58 10.32
N PHE A 75 3.06 -20.35 10.56
CA PHE A 75 4.46 -19.97 10.70
C PHE A 75 4.70 -19.32 12.04
N GLU A 76 5.83 -19.65 12.66
CA GLU A 76 6.33 -18.88 13.80
C GLU A 76 6.88 -17.54 13.32
N LYS A 77 7.67 -17.57 12.24
CA LYS A 77 8.22 -16.40 11.56
C LYS A 77 8.09 -16.58 10.06
N PHE A 78 7.80 -15.50 9.34
CA PHE A 78 7.74 -15.48 7.89
C PHE A 78 8.47 -14.24 7.38
N GLY A 79 9.74 -14.41 7.04
CA GLY A 79 10.56 -13.35 6.46
C GLY A 79 11.36 -13.86 5.27
N LEU A 80 11.73 -12.95 4.37
CA LEU A 80 12.55 -13.22 3.19
C LEU A 80 13.61 -12.14 3.06
N SER A 81 14.86 -12.55 2.84
CA SER A 81 15.93 -11.65 2.42
C SER A 81 15.95 -11.48 0.90
N GLN A 82 16.74 -10.52 0.42
CA GLN A 82 16.97 -10.33 -1.02
C GLN A 82 17.46 -11.62 -1.67
N GLY A 83 16.79 -12.00 -2.76
CA GLY A 83 17.08 -13.22 -3.51
C GLY A 83 16.53 -14.51 -2.89
N GLU A 84 15.90 -14.47 -1.71
CA GLU A 84 15.19 -15.63 -1.16
C GLU A 84 13.79 -15.76 -1.76
N ILE A 85 13.29 -16.99 -1.82
CA ILE A 85 12.00 -17.33 -2.43
C ILE A 85 11.15 -18.13 -1.44
N ALA A 86 9.95 -17.66 -1.11
CA ALA A 86 8.91 -18.48 -0.47
C ALA A 86 8.04 -19.10 -1.57
N ASN A 87 8.10 -20.42 -1.75
CA ASN A 87 7.31 -21.12 -2.75
C ASN A 87 6.24 -21.99 -2.09
N PHE A 88 4.99 -21.56 -2.16
CA PHE A 88 3.83 -22.33 -1.73
C PHE A 88 3.49 -23.40 -2.78
N LEU A 89 3.57 -24.67 -2.39
CA LEU A 89 3.22 -25.79 -3.25
C LEU A 89 1.72 -26.05 -3.18
N SER A 90 1.05 -25.85 -4.30
CA SER A 90 -0.37 -26.08 -4.50
C SER A 90 -0.65 -27.28 -5.41
N ASN A 91 -1.93 -27.51 -5.69
CA ASN A 91 -2.42 -28.42 -6.71
C ASN A 91 -3.70 -27.85 -7.35
N PRO A 92 -4.20 -28.41 -8.46
CA PRO A 92 -5.40 -27.88 -9.14
C PRO A 92 -6.72 -27.93 -8.34
N GLN A 93 -6.77 -28.68 -7.23
CA GLN A 93 -7.96 -28.76 -6.37
C GLN A 93 -8.01 -27.65 -5.32
N ILE A 94 -6.85 -27.05 -5.00
CA ILE A 94 -6.75 -25.97 -4.02
C ILE A 94 -7.10 -24.65 -4.69
N GLN A 95 -8.12 -23.98 -4.17
CA GLN A 95 -8.56 -22.66 -4.60
C GLN A 95 -7.88 -21.56 -3.78
N ASN A 96 -7.73 -21.75 -2.47
CA ASN A 96 -7.14 -20.74 -1.58
C ASN A 96 -6.02 -21.35 -0.72
N ILE A 97 -4.90 -20.66 -0.63
CA ILE A 97 -3.82 -20.93 0.33
C ILE A 97 -3.85 -19.82 1.37
N LEU A 98 -3.93 -20.18 2.65
CA LEU A 98 -3.95 -19.24 3.76
C LEU A 98 -2.77 -19.49 4.69
N GLY A 99 -1.84 -18.54 4.77
CA GLY A 99 -0.72 -18.56 5.71
C GLY A 99 -0.94 -17.61 6.87
N ARG A 100 -0.81 -18.08 8.11
CA ARG A 100 -0.79 -17.23 9.32
C ARG A 100 0.59 -17.19 9.96
N VAL A 101 0.96 -16.05 10.54
CA VAL A 101 2.15 -15.89 11.40
C VAL A 101 1.70 -15.72 12.84
N VAL A 102 2.27 -16.52 13.74
CA VAL A 102 1.82 -16.60 15.15
C VAL A 102 2.87 -16.16 16.18
N GLY A 103 4.13 -15.97 15.78
CA GLY A 103 5.25 -15.71 16.69
C GLY A 103 5.36 -14.28 17.21
N GLY A 104 4.46 -13.38 16.82
CA GLY A 104 4.37 -12.01 17.35
C GLY A 104 5.35 -10.98 16.76
N ASP A 105 6.26 -11.40 15.88
CA ASP A 105 7.09 -10.50 15.11
C ASP A 105 6.43 -10.13 13.77
N ALA A 106 6.64 -8.90 13.30
CA ALA A 106 6.25 -8.47 11.96
C ALA A 106 7.00 -9.27 10.88
N SER A 107 6.35 -9.48 9.73
CA SER A 107 6.95 -10.16 8.58
C SER A 107 7.78 -9.19 7.74
N ILE A 108 9.09 -9.38 7.67
CA ILE A 108 9.98 -8.59 6.79
C ILE A 108 10.25 -9.38 5.52
N ILE A 109 9.69 -8.94 4.40
CA ILE A 109 9.67 -9.63 3.12
C ILE A 109 10.42 -8.78 2.10
N ASN A 110 11.66 -9.13 1.79
CA ASN A 110 12.49 -8.43 0.81
C ASN A 110 12.93 -9.41 -0.30
N GLY A 111 12.05 -10.30 -0.74
CA GLY A 111 12.32 -11.34 -1.74
C GLY A 111 11.06 -11.77 -2.49
N LEU A 112 11.08 -12.94 -3.13
CA LEU A 112 9.97 -13.40 -3.98
C LEU A 112 9.00 -14.30 -3.20
N ILE A 113 7.71 -14.00 -3.24
CA ILE A 113 6.65 -14.93 -2.85
C ILE A 113 6.04 -15.53 -4.11
N GLN A 114 5.93 -16.86 -4.15
CA GLN A 114 5.48 -17.59 -5.31
C GLN A 114 4.50 -18.70 -4.92
N VAL A 115 3.53 -18.98 -5.80
CA VAL A 115 2.69 -20.19 -5.76
C VAL A 115 2.99 -21.03 -7.00
N THR A 116 3.18 -22.34 -6.82
CA THR A 116 3.36 -23.29 -7.94
C THR A 116 2.46 -24.50 -7.81
N GLY A 117 2.16 -25.17 -8.93
CA GLY A 117 1.40 -26.43 -8.95
C GLY A 117 -0.12 -26.29 -9.04
N GLY A 118 -0.67 -25.08 -8.94
CA GLY A 118 -2.11 -24.82 -9.06
C GLY A 118 -2.40 -23.35 -9.42
N ASN A 119 -3.68 -23.00 -9.52
CA ASN A 119 -4.17 -21.64 -9.77
C ASN A 119 -4.89 -21.10 -8.53
N SER A 120 -4.16 -21.00 -7.42
CA SER A 120 -4.73 -20.70 -6.11
C SER A 120 -4.49 -19.25 -5.72
N ASN A 121 -5.50 -18.65 -5.07
CA ASN A 121 -5.35 -17.39 -4.36
C ASN A 121 -4.42 -17.56 -3.15
N LEU A 122 -3.72 -16.50 -2.75
CA LEU A 122 -2.84 -16.50 -1.58
C LEU A 122 -3.24 -15.42 -0.58
N TYR A 123 -3.54 -15.85 0.65
CA TYR A 123 -3.84 -14.99 1.78
C TYR A 123 -2.69 -15.09 2.80
N LEU A 124 -2.10 -13.97 3.20
CA LEU A 124 -1.09 -13.87 4.24
C LEU A 124 -1.59 -13.02 5.39
N MET A 125 -1.64 -13.61 6.58
CA MET A 125 -2.07 -12.96 7.82
C MET A 125 -0.91 -12.84 8.80
N ASN A 126 -0.58 -11.62 9.21
CA ASN A 126 0.30 -11.37 10.35
C ASN A 126 -0.19 -10.16 11.15
N PRO A 127 -0.82 -10.35 12.32
CA PRO A 127 -1.29 -9.24 13.14
C PRO A 127 -0.20 -8.28 13.63
N ALA A 128 1.06 -8.72 13.68
CA ALA A 128 2.19 -7.89 14.08
C ALA A 128 2.62 -6.87 13.02
N GLY A 129 2.18 -7.04 11.77
CA GLY A 129 2.54 -6.18 10.64
C GLY A 129 3.31 -6.91 9.55
N ILE A 130 3.37 -6.30 8.37
CA ILE A 130 4.05 -6.83 7.18
C ILE A 130 4.80 -5.70 6.48
N VAL A 131 6.09 -5.88 6.22
CA VAL A 131 6.92 -4.95 5.45
C VAL A 131 7.41 -5.65 4.20
N PHE A 132 6.92 -5.22 3.04
CA PHE A 132 7.46 -5.57 1.73
C PHE A 132 8.55 -4.57 1.38
N GLY A 133 9.81 -5.00 1.44
CA GLY A 133 10.97 -4.18 1.08
C GLY A 133 11.10 -3.95 -0.42
N ALA A 134 12.03 -3.08 -0.81
CA ALA A 134 12.26 -2.71 -2.22
C ALA A 134 12.55 -3.87 -3.19
N ASN A 135 12.95 -5.05 -2.72
CA ASN A 135 13.17 -6.25 -3.56
C ASN A 135 12.03 -7.27 -3.45
N ALA A 136 10.94 -6.93 -2.74
CA ALA A 136 9.78 -7.77 -2.64
C ALA A 136 9.07 -7.86 -3.99
N SER A 137 8.70 -9.08 -4.38
CA SER A 137 7.93 -9.34 -5.59
C SER A 137 6.99 -10.52 -5.41
N LEU A 138 5.97 -10.58 -6.27
CA LEU A 138 4.99 -11.66 -6.29
C LEU A 138 5.05 -12.43 -7.61
N ASN A 139 4.89 -13.75 -7.53
CA ASN A 139 4.58 -14.63 -8.65
C ASN A 139 3.44 -15.55 -8.22
N VAL A 140 2.24 -14.96 -8.14
CA VAL A 140 1.01 -15.61 -7.70
C VAL A 140 0.07 -15.69 -8.92
N PRO A 141 -0.51 -16.86 -9.23
CA PRO A 141 -1.26 -17.06 -10.46
C PRO A 141 -2.69 -16.51 -10.40
N ALA A 142 -3.19 -16.19 -9.20
CA ALA A 142 -4.52 -15.65 -8.94
C ALA A 142 -4.45 -14.52 -7.89
N ASP A 143 -5.51 -14.29 -7.10
CA ASP A 143 -5.62 -13.14 -6.21
C ASP A 143 -4.62 -13.21 -5.04
N PHE A 144 -4.15 -12.04 -4.60
CA PHE A 144 -3.27 -11.90 -3.43
C PHE A 144 -3.87 -10.97 -2.38
N LEU A 145 -3.90 -11.43 -1.13
CA LEU A 145 -4.32 -10.62 0.01
C LEU A 145 -3.33 -10.71 1.16
N ALA A 146 -2.85 -9.57 1.62
CA ALA A 146 -2.05 -9.46 2.84
C ALA A 146 -2.84 -8.68 3.91
N THR A 147 -2.88 -9.19 5.13
CA THR A 147 -3.64 -8.55 6.21
C THR A 147 -2.99 -8.63 7.58
N THR A 148 -3.25 -7.62 8.41
CA THR A 148 -2.92 -7.61 9.85
C THR A 148 -4.14 -7.87 10.73
N ALA A 149 -5.26 -8.30 10.15
CA ALA A 149 -6.39 -8.83 10.88
C ALA A 149 -5.97 -10.01 11.78
N THR A 150 -6.63 -10.18 12.92
CA THR A 150 -6.40 -11.31 13.82
C THR A 150 -7.17 -12.55 13.39
N GLN A 151 -8.19 -12.42 12.54
CA GLN A 151 -8.97 -13.54 12.05
C GLN A 151 -9.46 -13.30 10.61
N ILE A 152 -9.49 -14.36 9.81
CA ILE A 152 -10.15 -14.40 8.50
C ILE A 152 -11.40 -15.25 8.61
N GLY A 153 -12.55 -14.64 8.31
CA GLY A 153 -13.86 -15.26 8.40
C GLY A 153 -14.34 -15.83 7.08
N PHE A 154 -15.12 -16.90 7.20
CA PHE A 154 -15.85 -17.60 6.16
C PHE A 154 -17.34 -17.51 6.47
N ASN A 155 -18.17 -17.98 5.55
CA ASN A 155 -19.60 -18.12 5.77
C ASN A 155 -19.93 -18.94 7.03
N ASN A 156 -21.13 -18.73 7.58
CA ASN A 156 -21.62 -19.40 8.79
C ASN A 156 -20.78 -19.12 10.05
N ASN A 157 -20.20 -17.92 10.15
CA ASN A 157 -19.44 -17.46 11.32
C ASN A 157 -18.27 -18.38 11.69
N ARG A 158 -17.54 -18.87 10.68
CA ARG A 158 -16.36 -19.72 10.84
C ARG A 158 -15.11 -18.89 10.65
N TRP A 159 -14.12 -19.07 11.53
CA TRP A 159 -12.95 -18.19 11.59
C TRP A 159 -11.65 -18.98 11.54
N PHE A 160 -10.76 -18.56 10.63
CA PHE A 160 -9.35 -18.86 10.67
C PHE A 160 -8.66 -17.82 11.55
N ASN A 161 -8.28 -18.23 12.76
CA ASN A 161 -7.70 -17.36 13.78
C ASN A 161 -6.17 -17.30 13.63
N ALA A 162 -5.58 -16.13 13.84
CA ALA A 162 -4.14 -15.98 14.01
C ALA A 162 -3.66 -16.72 15.27
N PHE A 163 -4.41 -16.60 16.37
CA PHE A 163 -4.06 -17.19 17.67
C PHE A 163 -5.00 -18.30 18.09
N GLY A 164 -4.48 -19.26 18.85
CA GLY A 164 -5.24 -20.42 19.30
C GLY A 164 -5.44 -21.48 18.21
N SER A 165 -6.34 -22.42 18.52
CA SER A 165 -6.66 -23.57 17.67
C SER A 165 -7.64 -23.20 16.56
N ASN A 166 -7.49 -23.86 15.40
CA ASN A 166 -8.41 -23.73 14.28
C ASN A 166 -9.10 -25.05 13.94
N GLN A 167 -10.38 -24.96 13.57
CA GLN A 167 -11.15 -26.10 13.07
C GLN A 167 -11.06 -26.16 11.53
N TYR A 168 -9.88 -26.46 10.99
CA TYR A 168 -9.59 -26.37 9.55
C TYR A 168 -10.63 -27.01 8.64
N ARG A 169 -11.14 -28.18 9.01
CA ARG A 169 -12.14 -28.92 8.24
C ARG A 169 -13.46 -28.16 8.05
N GLU A 170 -13.77 -27.21 8.92
CA GLU A 170 -15.01 -26.42 8.90
C GLU A 170 -14.88 -25.11 8.10
N LEU A 171 -13.66 -24.72 7.72
CA LEU A 171 -13.36 -23.51 6.96
C LEU A 171 -13.54 -23.76 5.46
N VAL A 172 -14.79 -23.95 5.05
CA VAL A 172 -15.21 -24.26 3.67
C VAL A 172 -15.76 -23.01 2.98
N GLY A 173 -15.51 -22.89 1.67
CA GLY A 173 -15.88 -21.72 0.87
C GLY A 173 -14.77 -20.66 0.83
N ASN A 174 -15.10 -19.45 0.38
CA ASN A 174 -14.14 -18.36 0.25
C ASN A 174 -14.09 -17.48 1.51
N PRO A 175 -12.89 -16.98 1.89
CA PRO A 175 -12.74 -15.88 2.82
C PRO A 175 -13.57 -14.65 2.41
N ASN A 176 -14.28 -14.03 3.35
CA ASN A 176 -15.06 -12.81 3.07
C ASN A 176 -15.17 -11.85 4.26
N GLN A 177 -14.47 -12.13 5.35
CA GLN A 177 -14.55 -11.37 6.59
C GLN A 177 -13.15 -11.24 7.19
N PHE A 178 -12.85 -10.09 7.79
CA PHE A 178 -11.56 -9.83 8.43
C PHE A 178 -11.79 -9.11 9.74
N ALA A 179 -11.43 -9.74 10.85
CA ALA A 179 -11.62 -9.20 12.19
C ALA A 179 -10.30 -8.63 12.72
N PHE A 180 -10.32 -7.37 13.12
CA PHE A 180 -9.21 -6.67 13.77
C PHE A 180 -9.41 -6.69 15.27
N GLY A 181 -9.30 -7.86 15.91
CA GLY A 181 -9.64 -8.04 17.33
C GLY A 181 -8.66 -7.43 18.35
N VAL A 182 -7.70 -6.61 17.91
CA VAL A 182 -6.76 -5.88 18.76
C VAL A 182 -7.07 -4.39 18.74
N ALA A 183 -6.85 -3.70 19.87
CA ALA A 183 -7.04 -2.25 19.94
C ALA A 183 -6.11 -1.48 18.99
N GLN A 184 -4.89 -1.98 18.80
CA GLN A 184 -3.93 -1.44 17.84
C GLN A 184 -3.56 -2.53 16.84
N ALA A 185 -4.08 -2.39 15.62
CA ALA A 185 -3.77 -3.29 14.52
C ALA A 185 -2.39 -2.98 13.92
N GLY A 186 -1.66 -4.02 13.50
CA GLY A 186 -0.34 -3.85 12.88
C GLY A 186 -0.39 -3.15 11.52
N ALA A 187 0.73 -2.58 11.09
CA ALA A 187 0.82 -1.88 9.81
C ALA A 187 1.28 -2.76 8.65
N ILE A 188 0.92 -2.37 7.42
CA ILE A 188 1.49 -2.90 6.18
C ILE A 188 2.26 -1.79 5.46
N ILE A 189 3.51 -2.05 5.10
CA ILE A 189 4.32 -1.13 4.28
C ILE A 189 4.73 -1.86 3.00
N ASN A 190 4.44 -1.29 1.84
CA ASN A 190 4.93 -1.79 0.55
C ASN A 190 5.89 -0.80 -0.11
N ALA A 191 7.14 -1.20 -0.26
CA ALA A 191 8.15 -0.52 -1.05
C ALA A 191 8.63 -1.34 -2.26
N GLY A 192 8.12 -2.56 -2.43
CA GLY A 192 8.48 -3.46 -3.51
C GLY A 192 7.59 -3.31 -4.75
N GLU A 193 7.69 -4.29 -5.64
CA GLU A 193 6.86 -4.41 -6.84
C GLU A 193 5.91 -5.61 -6.68
N LEU A 194 4.70 -5.34 -6.20
CA LEU A 194 3.71 -6.38 -5.97
C LEU A 194 2.78 -6.47 -7.19
N GLY A 195 2.77 -7.61 -7.87
CA GLY A 195 1.99 -7.78 -9.09
C GLY A 195 1.18 -9.09 -9.09
N VAL A 196 -0.05 -9.01 -9.60
CA VAL A 196 -0.84 -10.18 -10.00
C VAL A 196 -1.11 -10.14 -11.50
N THR A 197 -1.51 -11.29 -12.05
CA THR A 197 -1.83 -11.44 -13.48
C THR A 197 -3.13 -10.70 -13.85
N GLU A 198 -3.35 -10.51 -15.16
CA GLU A 198 -4.51 -9.77 -15.67
C GLU A 198 -5.84 -10.32 -15.13
N GLY A 199 -6.69 -9.42 -14.64
CA GLY A 199 -8.03 -9.74 -14.13
C GLY A 199 -8.08 -10.27 -12.70
N HIS A 200 -6.95 -10.35 -12.01
CA HIS A 200 -6.85 -10.75 -10.60
C HIS A 200 -6.71 -9.56 -9.66
N ASP A 201 -7.09 -9.77 -8.41
CA ASP A 201 -7.15 -8.72 -7.40
C ASP A 201 -5.95 -8.76 -6.45
N LEU A 202 -5.53 -7.58 -5.98
CA LEU A 202 -4.49 -7.40 -4.96
C LEU A 202 -5.00 -6.51 -3.83
N THR A 203 -5.07 -7.06 -2.62
CA THR A 203 -5.58 -6.35 -1.44
C THR A 203 -4.55 -6.29 -0.31
N LEU A 204 -4.29 -5.09 0.21
CA LEU A 204 -3.53 -4.84 1.44
C LEU A 204 -4.49 -4.26 2.48
N LEU A 205 -4.75 -5.03 3.54
CA LEU A 205 -5.73 -4.70 4.57
C LEU A 205 -5.09 -4.68 5.97
N GLY A 206 -4.75 -3.50 6.49
CA GLY A 206 -3.97 -3.37 7.72
C GLY A 206 -4.54 -2.35 8.71
N GLY A 207 -3.92 -2.22 9.88
CA GLY A 207 -4.22 -1.15 10.84
C GLY A 207 -3.87 0.23 10.28
N SER A 208 -2.70 0.30 9.66
CA SER A 208 -2.28 1.37 8.77
C SER A 208 -1.68 0.72 7.53
N VAL A 209 -1.83 1.32 6.35
CA VAL A 209 -1.24 0.80 5.12
C VAL A 209 -0.52 1.91 4.38
N ILE A 210 0.75 1.71 4.05
CA ILE A 210 1.57 2.69 3.32
C ILE A 210 2.16 2.01 2.09
N ASN A 211 1.81 2.50 0.91
CA ASN A 211 2.49 2.13 -0.34
C ASN A 211 3.46 3.24 -0.73
N THR A 212 4.72 2.90 -0.98
CA THR A 212 5.75 3.74 -1.60
C THR A 212 6.32 3.09 -2.86
N GLY A 213 6.08 1.79 -3.05
CA GLY A 213 6.49 1.02 -4.21
C GLY A 213 5.43 0.99 -5.31
N THR A 214 5.39 -0.13 -6.03
CA THR A 214 4.44 -0.35 -7.13
C THR A 214 3.49 -1.50 -6.82
N ILE A 215 2.21 -1.32 -7.11
CA ILE A 215 1.20 -2.39 -7.13
C ILE A 215 0.61 -2.48 -8.54
N ASN A 216 0.68 -3.65 -9.17
CA ASN A 216 0.16 -3.93 -10.50
C ASN A 216 -0.94 -5.00 -10.47
N ALA A 217 -2.14 -4.69 -10.97
CA ALA A 217 -3.23 -5.65 -11.18
C ALA A 217 -4.04 -5.29 -12.44
N PRO A 218 -3.48 -5.51 -13.66
CA PRO A 218 -4.08 -5.04 -14.91
C PRO A 218 -5.51 -5.54 -15.11
N GLY A 219 -6.48 -4.63 -15.24
CA GLY A 219 -7.91 -4.95 -15.37
C GLY A 219 -8.57 -5.59 -14.14
N GLY A 220 -7.82 -5.81 -13.05
CA GLY A 220 -8.33 -6.29 -11.77
C GLY A 220 -8.56 -5.15 -10.79
N THR A 221 -8.57 -5.46 -9.50
CA THR A 221 -8.79 -4.49 -8.42
C THR A 221 -7.58 -4.40 -7.50
N ILE A 222 -7.10 -3.17 -7.27
CA ILE A 222 -6.18 -2.86 -6.16
C ILE A 222 -7.00 -2.28 -5.03
N THR A 223 -6.84 -2.83 -3.82
CA THR A 223 -7.44 -2.26 -2.61
C THR A 223 -6.38 -2.09 -1.53
N ILE A 224 -6.13 -0.84 -1.14
CA ILE A 224 -5.39 -0.48 0.05
C ILE A 224 -6.40 0.04 1.07
N ALA A 225 -6.54 -0.66 2.18
CA ALA A 225 -7.50 -0.29 3.21
C ALA A 225 -6.88 -0.34 4.62
N ALA A 226 -6.97 0.78 5.32
CA ALA A 226 -6.59 0.91 6.71
C ALA A 226 -7.83 0.80 7.61
N VAL A 227 -7.75 -0.06 8.61
CA VAL A 227 -8.88 -0.44 9.47
C VAL A 227 -8.46 -0.27 10.91
N PRO A 228 -9.11 0.60 11.68
CA PRO A 228 -8.79 0.75 13.09
C PRO A 228 -9.00 -0.57 13.84
N GLY A 229 -8.32 -0.72 14.97
CA GLY A 229 -8.52 -1.86 15.86
C GLY A 229 -9.96 -2.00 16.34
N SER A 230 -10.31 -3.19 16.80
CA SER A 230 -11.64 -3.57 17.29
C SER A 230 -12.77 -3.45 16.26
N ASN A 231 -12.45 -3.58 14.97
CA ASN A 231 -13.42 -3.53 13.87
C ASN A 231 -13.51 -4.85 13.09
N LEU A 232 -14.62 -5.03 12.37
CA LEU A 232 -14.87 -6.11 11.44
C LEU A 232 -15.02 -5.57 10.03
N VAL A 233 -14.32 -6.17 9.07
CA VAL A 233 -14.48 -5.87 7.64
C VAL A 233 -15.18 -7.02 6.96
N ARG A 234 -16.15 -6.72 6.10
CA ARG A 234 -16.80 -7.69 5.23
C ARG A 234 -16.50 -7.33 3.77
N ILE A 235 -16.18 -8.34 2.97
CA ILE A 235 -16.13 -8.22 1.51
C ILE A 235 -17.43 -8.82 0.98
N SER A 236 -18.29 -7.95 0.46
CA SER A 236 -19.70 -8.29 0.25
C SER A 236 -19.97 -9.15 -1.00
N GLN A 237 -18.99 -9.32 -1.91
CA GLN A 237 -19.06 -10.22 -3.07
C GLN A 237 -17.72 -10.37 -3.82
N ALA A 238 -17.60 -11.41 -4.66
CA ALA A 238 -16.54 -11.50 -5.67
C ALA A 238 -16.69 -10.33 -6.65
N GLY A 239 -15.74 -9.40 -6.64
CA GLY A 239 -15.72 -8.22 -7.50
C GLY A 239 -16.33 -6.93 -6.93
N SER A 240 -16.67 -6.81 -5.63
CA SER A 240 -17.01 -5.48 -5.07
C SER A 240 -16.98 -5.30 -3.55
N LEU A 241 -16.57 -4.07 -3.22
CA LEU A 241 -16.81 -3.18 -2.07
C LEU A 241 -16.77 -3.82 -0.66
N LEU A 242 -15.72 -3.41 0.05
CA LEU A 242 -15.54 -3.55 1.49
C LEU A 242 -16.66 -2.81 2.22
N SER A 243 -17.43 -3.48 3.06
CA SER A 243 -18.20 -2.81 4.09
C SER A 243 -17.49 -2.96 5.43
N LEU A 244 -17.26 -1.84 6.11
CA LEU A 244 -16.73 -1.83 7.47
C LEU A 244 -17.91 -1.95 8.43
N GLU A 245 -17.92 -3.01 9.23
CA GLU A 245 -18.85 -3.20 10.34
C GLU A 245 -18.10 -2.98 11.66
N ILE A 246 -18.54 -2.01 12.45
CA ILE A 246 -17.95 -1.76 13.77
C ILE A 246 -18.61 -2.72 14.75
N GLN A 247 -17.92 -3.82 15.09
CA GLN A 247 -18.27 -4.68 16.21
C GLN A 247 -17.05 -4.83 17.13
N PRO A 248 -17.14 -4.40 18.40
CA PRO A 248 -16.05 -4.60 19.34
C PRO A 248 -15.81 -6.11 19.54
N LEU A 249 -14.64 -6.56 19.10
CA LEU A 249 -14.17 -7.93 19.26
C LEU A 249 -13.27 -8.00 20.49
N ASP A 250 -13.74 -8.66 21.56
CA ASP A 250 -12.92 -8.97 22.73
C ASP A 250 -12.08 -10.22 22.43
N THR A 251 -10.85 -10.02 21.94
CA THR A 251 -9.90 -11.12 21.78
C THR A 251 -8.64 -10.86 22.60
N GLN A 252 -8.36 -11.74 23.57
CA GLN A 252 -7.07 -11.77 24.23
C GLN A 252 -6.00 -12.17 23.22
N THR A 253 -5.14 -11.21 22.85
CA THR A 253 -3.98 -11.47 22.01
C THR A 253 -2.72 -11.61 22.87
N PRO A 254 -1.80 -12.52 22.52
CA PRO A 254 -0.60 -12.78 23.31
C PRO A 254 0.46 -11.69 23.16
N PHE A 255 0.26 -10.72 22.27
CA PHE A 255 1.15 -9.58 22.06
C PHE A 255 0.38 -8.36 21.57
N THR A 256 1.00 -7.19 21.69
CA THR A 256 0.53 -5.93 21.10
C THR A 256 1.40 -5.60 19.88
N PRO A 257 0.80 -5.41 18.69
CA PRO A 257 1.55 -4.95 17.52
C PRO A 257 2.33 -3.66 17.82
N GLN A 258 3.48 -3.48 17.15
CA GLN A 258 4.28 -2.27 17.29
C GLN A 258 3.63 -1.11 16.52
N ASP A 259 3.80 0.12 17.00
CA ASP A 259 3.47 1.31 16.24
C ASP A 259 4.46 1.53 15.09
N LEU A 260 4.10 2.40 14.13
CA LEU A 260 4.88 2.59 12.91
C LEU A 260 6.34 3.00 13.15
N PRO A 261 6.66 3.99 14.02
CA PRO A 261 8.04 4.35 14.31
C PRO A 261 8.87 3.19 14.87
N ARG A 262 8.33 2.39 15.79
CA ARG A 262 9.06 1.26 16.36
C ARG A 262 9.24 0.13 15.36
N LEU A 263 8.24 -0.13 14.52
CA LEU A 263 8.37 -1.08 13.41
C LEU A 263 9.51 -0.67 12.46
N LEU A 264 9.55 0.59 12.04
CA LEU A 264 10.55 1.13 11.11
C LEU A 264 11.97 1.18 11.69
N THR A 265 12.09 1.46 12.99
CA THR A 265 13.39 1.48 13.69
C THR A 265 13.82 0.12 14.24
N GLY A 266 12.98 -0.91 14.09
CA GLY A 266 13.25 -2.26 14.52
C GLY A 266 14.41 -2.92 13.75
N SER A 267 15.13 -3.82 14.42
CA SER A 267 16.35 -4.46 13.88
C SER A 267 16.15 -5.20 12.55
N GLY A 268 14.92 -5.60 12.22
CA GLY A 268 14.58 -6.25 10.95
C GLY A 268 14.36 -5.29 9.77
N VAL A 269 14.00 -4.03 10.02
CA VAL A 269 13.62 -3.04 9.00
C VAL A 269 14.75 -2.06 8.69
N THR A 270 15.65 -1.81 9.64
CA THR A 270 16.76 -0.83 9.49
C THR A 270 17.66 -1.00 8.26
N ASN A 271 17.71 -2.19 7.66
CA ASN A 271 18.49 -2.47 6.44
C ASN A 271 17.60 -2.71 5.21
N VAL A 272 16.30 -2.45 5.31
CA VAL A 272 15.32 -2.62 4.24
C VAL A 272 14.86 -1.24 3.80
N GLN A 273 15.04 -0.91 2.52
CA GLN A 273 14.52 0.32 1.97
C GLN A 273 12.99 0.23 1.88
N THR A 274 12.31 1.14 2.57
CA THR A 274 10.83 1.22 2.66
C THR A 274 10.25 2.50 2.05
N GLY A 275 11.10 3.48 1.67
CA GLY A 275 10.65 4.82 1.27
C GLY A 275 10.10 5.68 2.42
N VAL A 276 10.16 5.18 3.66
CA VAL A 276 9.67 5.87 4.86
C VAL A 276 10.78 5.89 5.90
N ASN A 277 10.95 7.02 6.58
CA ASN A 277 11.91 7.15 7.68
C ASN A 277 11.22 7.62 8.98
N VAL A 278 11.98 7.65 10.07
CA VAL A 278 11.55 8.21 11.35
C VAL A 278 12.41 9.43 11.65
N THR A 279 11.78 10.57 11.90
CA THR A 279 12.46 11.84 12.18
C THR A 279 13.06 11.84 13.59
N SER A 280 13.89 12.85 13.92
CA SER A 280 14.41 13.04 15.28
C SER A 280 13.33 13.23 16.34
N ASN A 281 12.12 13.66 15.92
CA ASN A 281 10.97 13.83 16.80
C ASN A 281 10.12 12.55 16.94
N SER A 282 10.60 11.42 16.41
CA SER A 282 9.87 10.14 16.36
C SER A 282 8.59 10.17 15.51
N GLU A 283 8.54 11.08 14.55
CA GLU A 283 7.45 11.14 13.55
C GLU A 283 7.81 10.28 12.34
N VAL A 284 6.80 9.72 11.69
CA VAL A 284 6.98 8.94 10.46
C VAL A 284 6.93 9.91 9.28
N GLN A 285 7.88 9.82 8.36
CA GLN A 285 7.97 10.73 7.21
C GLN A 285 8.21 9.96 5.91
N LEU A 286 7.48 10.34 4.84
CA LEU A 286 7.81 9.91 3.48
C LEU A 286 9.14 10.51 3.05
N THR A 287 10.06 9.67 2.59
CA THR A 287 11.44 10.10 2.31
C THR A 287 11.51 11.08 1.13
N ASP A 288 10.70 10.82 0.09
CA ASP A 288 10.77 11.57 -1.17
C ASP A 288 10.02 12.91 -1.10
N SER A 289 8.83 12.93 -0.49
CA SER A 289 8.02 14.15 -0.37
C SER A 289 8.26 14.95 0.91
N GLY A 290 8.86 14.33 1.94
CA GLY A 290 9.03 14.95 3.26
C GLY A 290 7.73 15.10 4.07
N VAL A 291 6.61 14.52 3.61
CA VAL A 291 5.33 14.60 4.32
C VAL A 291 5.34 13.73 5.58
N ILE A 292 4.89 14.29 6.69
CA ILE A 292 4.68 13.56 7.95
C ILE A 292 3.40 12.73 7.86
N ILE A 293 3.52 11.44 8.16
CA ILE A 293 2.40 10.50 8.22
C ILE A 293 1.90 10.44 9.68
N PRO A 294 0.59 10.60 9.92
CA PRO A 294 0.01 10.41 11.25
C PRO A 294 0.30 9.01 11.79
N ASN A 295 0.88 8.92 12.98
CA ASN A 295 1.14 7.64 13.66
C ASN A 295 -0.11 7.19 14.43
N GLN A 296 -1.17 6.85 13.70
CA GLN A 296 -2.42 6.30 14.25
C GLN A 296 -2.95 5.17 13.36
N ALA A 297 -3.87 4.37 13.90
CA ALA A 297 -4.61 3.39 13.10
C ALA A 297 -5.59 4.09 12.16
N GLY A 298 -6.12 3.38 11.16
CA GLY A 298 -7.02 3.96 10.16
C GLY A 298 -6.34 4.80 9.08
N VAL A 299 -5.00 4.85 9.04
CA VAL A 299 -4.24 5.65 8.07
C VAL A 299 -3.86 4.83 6.84
N ALA A 300 -4.35 5.24 5.66
CA ALA A 300 -3.97 4.67 4.36
C ALA A 300 -3.25 5.71 3.49
N ILE A 301 -2.01 5.41 3.10
CA ILE A 301 -1.18 6.26 2.25
C ILE A 301 -0.86 5.53 0.95
N ALA A 302 -1.27 6.12 -0.17
CA ALA A 302 -0.83 5.76 -1.50
C ALA A 302 0.23 6.77 -1.97
N SER A 303 1.47 6.31 -2.05
CA SER A 303 2.59 6.95 -2.75
C SER A 303 3.15 5.97 -3.79
N GLY A 304 4.02 6.40 -4.69
CA GLY A 304 4.51 5.55 -5.77
C GLY A 304 3.42 5.23 -6.79
N THR A 305 3.24 3.96 -7.19
CA THR A 305 2.32 3.60 -8.30
C THR A 305 1.29 2.54 -7.92
N LEU A 306 0.02 2.81 -8.23
CA LEU A 306 -1.09 1.84 -8.20
C LEU A 306 -1.66 1.70 -9.61
N ASN A 307 -1.47 0.56 -10.26
CA ASN A 307 -1.78 0.39 -11.68
C ASN A 307 -2.72 -0.80 -11.93
N THR A 308 -3.95 -0.49 -12.34
CA THR A 308 -4.94 -1.45 -12.84
C THR A 308 -5.29 -1.21 -14.30
N SER A 309 -4.48 -0.40 -15.01
CA SER A 309 -4.75 -0.08 -16.40
C SER A 309 -4.74 -1.34 -17.28
N ASN A 310 -5.56 -1.33 -18.34
CA ASN A 310 -5.61 -2.41 -19.32
C ASN A 310 -5.60 -1.85 -20.74
N SER A 311 -4.41 -1.80 -21.33
CA SER A 311 -4.19 -1.28 -22.68
C SER A 311 -4.42 -2.32 -23.78
N LEU A 312 -4.78 -3.56 -23.45
CA LEU A 312 -5.09 -4.58 -24.46
C LEU A 312 -6.36 -4.18 -25.24
N PRO A 313 -6.45 -4.44 -26.56
CA PRO A 313 -7.59 -4.03 -27.38
C PRO A 313 -8.93 -4.52 -26.83
N GLY A 314 -9.89 -3.61 -26.71
CA GLY A 314 -11.25 -3.91 -26.25
C GLY A 314 -11.41 -4.04 -24.73
N LYS A 315 -10.35 -3.86 -23.94
CA LYS A 315 -10.39 -3.96 -22.48
C LYS A 315 -10.67 -2.62 -21.81
N VAL A 316 -11.35 -2.69 -20.67
CA VAL A 316 -11.59 -1.56 -19.77
C VAL A 316 -10.55 -1.56 -18.66
N GLY A 317 -10.30 -0.40 -18.08
CA GLY A 317 -9.44 -0.28 -16.89
C GLY A 317 -10.06 -0.97 -15.67
N GLY A 318 -9.21 -1.35 -14.71
CA GLY A 318 -9.63 -1.99 -13.47
C GLY A 318 -10.09 -1.00 -12.40
N ASN A 319 -10.04 -1.42 -11.13
CA ASN A 319 -10.49 -0.61 -10.00
C ASN A 319 -9.37 -0.32 -9.00
N VAL A 320 -9.33 0.87 -8.43
CA VAL A 320 -8.44 1.21 -7.31
C VAL A 320 -9.27 1.76 -6.15
N ASN A 321 -9.08 1.21 -4.95
CA ASN A 321 -9.68 1.72 -3.73
C ASN A 321 -8.56 2.04 -2.72
N VAL A 322 -8.52 3.28 -2.23
CA VAL A 322 -7.66 3.73 -1.13
C VAL A 322 -8.56 4.22 0.00
N LEU A 323 -8.66 3.45 1.07
CA LEU A 323 -9.70 3.59 2.10
C LEU A 323 -9.10 3.59 3.52
N GLY A 324 -9.67 4.36 4.42
CA GLY A 324 -9.25 4.49 5.82
C GLY A 324 -9.94 5.70 6.46
N GLU A 325 -9.77 5.91 7.77
CA GLU A 325 -10.22 7.14 8.45
C GLU A 325 -9.42 8.36 7.98
N THR A 326 -8.12 8.16 7.69
CA THR A 326 -7.25 9.19 7.10
C THR A 326 -6.62 8.63 5.84
N VAL A 327 -6.86 9.28 4.70
CA VAL A 327 -6.37 8.85 3.39
C VAL A 327 -5.45 9.92 2.79
N GLY A 328 -4.28 9.50 2.33
CA GLY A 328 -3.33 10.34 1.60
C GLY A 328 -2.94 9.74 0.26
N VAL A 329 -3.05 10.51 -0.82
CA VAL A 329 -2.45 10.24 -2.13
C VAL A 329 -1.32 11.25 -2.31
N ILE A 330 -0.08 10.81 -2.15
CA ILE A 330 1.10 11.68 -2.02
C ILE A 330 2.18 11.26 -3.00
N ASP A 331 2.53 12.15 -3.94
CA ASP A 331 3.47 11.87 -5.03
C ASP A 331 3.18 10.50 -5.67
N ALA A 332 1.92 10.30 -6.05
CA ALA A 332 1.41 9.01 -6.48
C ALA A 332 0.87 9.05 -7.90
N THR A 333 1.10 7.97 -8.64
CA THR A 333 0.42 7.68 -9.90
C THR A 333 -0.59 6.56 -9.69
N ILE A 334 -1.87 6.89 -9.77
CA ILE A 334 -2.97 5.92 -9.76
C ILE A 334 -3.50 5.80 -11.18
N ASN A 335 -3.39 4.63 -11.80
CA ASN A 335 -3.79 4.44 -13.19
C ASN A 335 -4.76 3.27 -13.37
N ALA A 336 -6.02 3.62 -13.61
CA ALA A 336 -7.12 2.74 -13.97
C ALA A 336 -7.61 2.98 -15.41
N SER A 337 -6.74 3.41 -16.32
CA SER A 337 -7.11 3.66 -17.74
C SER A 337 -7.33 2.36 -18.52
N GLY A 338 -8.15 2.39 -19.57
CA GLY A 338 -8.37 1.22 -20.44
C GLY A 338 -8.47 1.57 -21.91
N SER A 339 -8.21 0.61 -22.80
CA SER A 339 -8.27 0.85 -24.25
C SER A 339 -9.68 1.15 -24.75
N ASN A 340 -10.71 0.54 -24.15
CA ASN A 340 -12.12 0.62 -24.53
C ASN A 340 -13.03 1.21 -23.42
N GLY A 341 -12.44 1.91 -22.46
CA GLY A 341 -13.14 2.53 -21.33
C GLY A 341 -12.25 2.68 -20.11
N GLY A 342 -12.42 3.78 -19.38
CA GLY A 342 -11.75 3.97 -18.10
C GLY A 342 -12.32 3.07 -16.99
N GLY A 343 -11.51 2.82 -15.97
CA GLY A 343 -11.87 2.08 -14.76
C GLY A 343 -12.45 2.97 -13.67
N THR A 344 -12.42 2.50 -12.42
CA THR A 344 -12.88 3.27 -11.25
C THR A 344 -11.77 3.50 -10.24
N VAL A 345 -11.62 4.74 -9.76
CA VAL A 345 -10.74 5.08 -8.63
C VAL A 345 -11.59 5.68 -7.51
N ARG A 346 -11.46 5.12 -6.30
CA ARG A 346 -12.06 5.64 -5.06
C ARG A 346 -10.96 5.98 -4.07
N VAL A 347 -10.91 7.23 -3.65
CA VAL A 347 -9.98 7.74 -2.64
C VAL A 347 -10.82 8.31 -1.50
N GLY A 348 -10.67 7.73 -0.32
CA GLY A 348 -11.36 8.18 0.88
C GLY A 348 -12.81 7.75 0.98
N GLY A 349 -13.56 7.59 -0.10
CA GLY A 349 -14.96 7.17 0.00
C GLY A 349 -15.62 6.84 -1.34
N GLY A 350 -16.94 6.71 -1.27
CA GLY A 350 -17.78 6.42 -2.42
C GLY A 350 -18.54 7.63 -2.94
N TYR A 351 -19.39 7.39 -3.95
CA TYR A 351 -20.20 8.44 -4.56
C TYR A 351 -21.12 9.12 -3.52
N ASN A 352 -21.03 10.44 -3.41
CA ASN A 352 -21.73 11.25 -2.40
C ASN A 352 -21.53 10.76 -0.95
N GLY A 353 -20.46 10.00 -0.67
CA GLY A 353 -20.28 9.34 0.63
C GLY A 353 -21.35 8.29 0.97
N GLN A 354 -22.11 7.80 0.00
CA GLN A 354 -23.25 6.90 0.20
C GLN A 354 -23.05 5.48 -0.37
N ASP A 355 -21.91 5.19 -1.00
CA ASP A 355 -21.60 3.81 -1.39
C ASP A 355 -21.38 2.93 -0.14
N THR A 356 -21.22 1.62 -0.35
CA THR A 356 -20.98 0.67 0.73
C THR A 356 -19.54 0.66 1.25
N VAL A 357 -18.63 1.43 0.63
CA VAL A 357 -17.25 1.60 1.14
C VAL A 357 -17.23 2.56 2.33
N PRO A 358 -16.34 2.35 3.31
CA PRO A 358 -16.16 3.32 4.37
C PRO A 358 -15.68 4.67 3.81
N ASN A 359 -16.20 5.75 4.38
CA ASN A 359 -15.71 7.08 4.13
C ASN A 359 -14.57 7.42 5.11
N ALA A 360 -13.61 8.19 4.63
CA ALA A 360 -12.56 8.80 5.43
C ALA A 360 -13.10 10.02 6.15
N ASP A 361 -12.56 10.32 7.32
CA ASP A 361 -12.73 11.62 7.94
C ASP A 361 -11.90 12.66 7.18
N VAL A 362 -10.69 12.28 6.74
CA VAL A 362 -9.77 13.19 6.05
C VAL A 362 -9.19 12.54 4.80
N THR A 363 -9.25 13.25 3.67
CA THR A 363 -8.63 12.86 2.41
C THR A 363 -7.73 13.99 1.89
N TYR A 364 -6.47 13.65 1.60
CA TYR A 364 -5.50 14.56 0.99
C TYR A 364 -4.96 13.99 -0.32
N VAL A 365 -4.96 14.79 -1.40
CA VAL A 365 -4.32 14.47 -2.68
C VAL A 365 -3.32 15.57 -3.01
N SER A 366 -2.03 15.24 -2.99
CA SER A 366 -0.94 16.21 -3.22
C SER A 366 -0.87 16.71 -4.67
N ALA A 367 -0.27 17.88 -4.88
CA ALA A 367 -0.23 18.54 -6.19
C ALA A 367 0.61 17.80 -7.26
N ASP A 368 1.54 16.96 -6.82
CA ASP A 368 2.38 16.08 -7.64
C ASP A 368 1.73 14.71 -7.93
N SER A 369 0.56 14.43 -7.36
CA SER A 369 -0.17 13.20 -7.65
C SER A 369 -0.98 13.27 -8.95
N GLU A 370 -1.09 12.12 -9.61
CA GLU A 370 -1.87 11.93 -10.84
C GLU A 370 -2.82 10.73 -10.70
N ILE A 371 -4.10 10.95 -10.99
CA ILE A 371 -5.15 9.92 -10.96
C ILE A 371 -5.79 9.82 -12.34
N ASN A 372 -5.60 8.67 -12.99
CA ASN A 372 -6.00 8.42 -14.37
C ASN A 372 -7.07 7.33 -14.45
N ALA A 373 -8.20 7.65 -15.07
CA ALA A 373 -9.26 6.72 -15.45
C ALA A 373 -9.67 6.97 -16.90
N ASP A 374 -8.70 7.16 -17.80
CA ASP A 374 -8.96 7.50 -19.20
C ASP A 374 -9.45 6.29 -20.01
N ALA A 375 -10.26 6.58 -21.02
CA ALA A 375 -10.39 5.71 -22.18
C ALA A 375 -9.31 6.10 -23.22
N LEU A 376 -8.41 5.17 -23.55
CA LEU A 376 -7.24 5.47 -24.38
C LEU A 376 -7.58 5.53 -25.88
N THR A 377 -8.38 4.57 -26.38
CA THR A 377 -8.69 4.49 -27.82
C THR A 377 -10.16 4.70 -28.13
N GLN A 378 -11.03 3.96 -27.44
CA GLN A 378 -12.47 3.94 -27.64
C GLN A 378 -13.14 3.89 -26.27
N GLY A 379 -14.43 4.23 -26.21
CA GLY A 379 -15.22 4.12 -25.00
C GLY A 379 -15.15 5.36 -24.11
N ASP A 380 -15.98 5.34 -23.08
CA ASP A 380 -16.17 6.47 -22.18
C ASP A 380 -15.06 6.51 -21.12
N GLY A 381 -14.69 7.72 -20.71
CA GLY A 381 -13.84 7.92 -19.53
C GLY A 381 -14.46 7.28 -18.29
N GLY A 382 -13.59 6.92 -17.35
CA GLY A 382 -13.95 6.18 -16.15
C GLY A 382 -14.55 7.05 -15.05
N LYS A 383 -14.49 6.54 -13.82
CA LYS A 383 -15.02 7.20 -12.63
C LYS A 383 -13.89 7.47 -11.63
N VAL A 384 -13.75 8.70 -11.16
CA VAL A 384 -12.86 9.05 -10.04
C VAL A 384 -13.66 9.71 -8.94
N ILE A 385 -13.45 9.27 -7.69
CA ILE A 385 -14.12 9.82 -6.51
C ILE A 385 -13.04 10.13 -5.47
N VAL A 386 -13.03 11.37 -5.00
CA VAL A 386 -12.23 11.83 -3.86
C VAL A 386 -13.20 12.38 -2.83
N TRP A 387 -13.29 11.73 -1.68
CA TRP A 387 -14.30 12.00 -0.67
C TRP A 387 -13.73 11.97 0.75
N ALA A 388 -14.27 12.81 1.64
CA ALA A 388 -14.11 12.69 3.07
C ALA A 388 -15.31 13.30 3.81
N ASP A 389 -15.67 12.73 4.95
CA ASP A 389 -16.77 13.19 5.80
C ASP A 389 -16.40 14.45 6.60
N GLN A 390 -15.13 14.77 6.81
CA GLN A 390 -14.72 16.03 7.45
C GLN A 390 -13.95 16.91 6.47
N SER A 391 -12.74 16.51 6.06
CA SER A 391 -11.85 17.37 5.28
C SER A 391 -11.36 16.71 4.00
N THR A 392 -11.67 17.31 2.85
CA THR A 392 -11.08 16.94 1.55
C THR A 392 -10.21 18.06 1.03
N ASP A 393 -8.94 17.77 0.78
CA ASP A 393 -7.99 18.69 0.17
C ASP A 393 -7.32 18.04 -1.05
N SER A 394 -7.63 18.54 -2.24
CA SER A 394 -7.30 17.88 -3.51
C SER A 394 -6.59 18.82 -4.50
N HIS A 395 -5.33 18.51 -4.78
CA HIS A 395 -4.46 19.34 -5.62
C HIS A 395 -3.92 18.62 -6.86
N GLY A 396 -3.97 17.29 -6.86
CA GLY A 396 -3.42 16.46 -7.93
C GLY A 396 -4.18 16.61 -9.24
N GLN A 397 -3.58 16.10 -10.31
CA GLN A 397 -4.26 15.99 -11.60
C GLN A 397 -5.19 14.78 -11.60
N ILE A 398 -6.42 14.97 -12.06
CA ILE A 398 -7.41 13.91 -12.18
C ILE A 398 -7.93 13.88 -13.61
N ASN A 399 -7.77 12.75 -14.29
CA ASN A 399 -8.16 12.55 -15.68
C ASN A 399 -9.19 11.42 -15.79
N ALA A 400 -10.29 11.68 -16.49
CA ALA A 400 -11.25 10.67 -16.91
C ALA A 400 -11.76 11.01 -18.31
N ARG A 401 -10.85 11.08 -19.28
CA ARG A 401 -11.11 11.51 -20.65
C ARG A 401 -11.74 10.39 -21.49
N GLY A 402 -12.57 10.79 -22.44
CA GLY A 402 -13.13 9.88 -23.44
C GLY A 402 -12.11 9.42 -24.49
N GLY A 403 -12.39 8.28 -25.12
CA GLY A 403 -11.53 7.67 -26.13
C GLY A 403 -11.16 8.60 -27.29
N SER A 404 -9.93 8.46 -27.78
CA SER A 404 -9.39 9.26 -28.88
C SER A 404 -10.14 9.10 -30.21
N ILE A 405 -10.76 7.94 -30.46
CA ILE A 405 -11.56 7.67 -31.67
C ILE A 405 -13.04 8.00 -31.43
N TYR A 406 -13.62 7.52 -30.34
CA TYR A 406 -14.96 7.87 -29.89
C TYR A 406 -15.10 7.62 -28.39
N GLY A 407 -16.03 8.34 -27.75
CA GLY A 407 -16.34 8.17 -26.34
C GLY A 407 -16.69 9.49 -25.67
N LYS A 408 -17.38 9.44 -24.55
CA LYS A 408 -17.63 10.63 -23.72
C LYS A 408 -16.57 10.73 -22.63
N GLY A 409 -16.39 11.93 -22.11
CA GLY A 409 -15.67 12.11 -20.86
C GLY A 409 -16.42 11.39 -19.74
N GLY A 410 -15.66 10.99 -18.72
CA GLY A 410 -16.13 10.24 -17.57
C GLY A 410 -16.75 11.12 -16.49
N PHE A 411 -16.67 10.64 -15.26
CA PHE A 411 -17.21 11.30 -14.08
C PHE A 411 -16.12 11.48 -13.04
N VAL A 412 -16.01 12.70 -12.50
CA VAL A 412 -15.14 13.00 -11.37
C VAL A 412 -15.95 13.66 -10.26
N GLU A 413 -15.80 13.17 -9.04
CA GLU A 413 -16.29 13.81 -7.83
C GLU A 413 -15.13 14.18 -6.91
N THR A 414 -15.14 15.42 -6.43
CA THR A 414 -14.23 15.92 -5.40
C THR A 414 -15.07 16.68 -4.38
N SER A 415 -15.33 16.07 -3.22
CA SER A 415 -16.32 16.55 -2.25
C SER A 415 -15.86 16.31 -0.81
N GLY A 416 -16.43 17.05 0.15
CA GLY A 416 -16.26 16.77 1.58
C GLY A 416 -17.19 17.60 2.47
N LEU A 417 -17.60 17.07 3.63
CA LEU A 417 -18.73 17.63 4.40
C LEU A 417 -18.39 18.70 5.43
N GLU A 418 -17.14 19.05 5.72
CA GLU A 418 -16.86 20.18 6.64
C GLU A 418 -15.90 21.19 6.01
N SER A 419 -14.70 20.74 5.67
CA SER A 419 -13.65 21.53 5.04
C SER A 419 -13.36 20.99 3.64
N PHE A 420 -13.35 21.86 2.65
CA PHE A 420 -13.13 21.48 1.27
C PHE A 420 -12.19 22.47 0.60
N ASN A 421 -11.14 21.93 -0.03
CA ASN A 421 -10.22 22.73 -0.82
C ASN A 421 -9.77 21.97 -2.08
N ILE A 422 -9.74 22.71 -3.18
CA ILE A 422 -9.34 22.18 -4.48
C ILE A 422 -8.63 23.25 -5.29
N THR A 423 -7.47 22.90 -5.86
CA THR A 423 -6.68 23.85 -6.67
C THR A 423 -6.59 23.48 -8.14
N THR A 424 -6.97 22.24 -8.47
CA THR A 424 -6.81 21.68 -9.81
C THR A 424 -8.14 21.11 -10.27
N ALA A 425 -8.62 21.55 -11.43
CA ALA A 425 -9.83 21.01 -12.02
C ALA A 425 -9.50 19.69 -12.74
N PRO A 426 -10.38 18.68 -12.69
CA PRO A 426 -10.19 17.46 -13.45
C PRO A 426 -10.35 17.69 -14.96
N ASP A 427 -9.68 16.86 -15.76
CA ASP A 427 -9.91 16.75 -17.20
C ASP A 427 -10.88 15.59 -17.48
N VAL A 428 -12.13 15.94 -17.72
CA VAL A 428 -13.16 15.01 -18.20
C VAL A 428 -13.54 15.32 -19.65
N SER A 429 -12.59 15.80 -20.46
CA SER A 429 -12.83 16.12 -21.86
C SER A 429 -13.03 14.87 -22.73
N ALA A 430 -13.46 15.07 -23.97
CA ALA A 430 -13.49 14.03 -24.99
C ALA A 430 -13.13 14.63 -26.34
N ILE A 431 -12.22 13.98 -27.07
CA ILE A 431 -11.83 14.39 -28.42
C ILE A 431 -13.01 14.18 -29.39
N SER A 432 -13.63 13.00 -29.30
CA SER A 432 -14.68 12.55 -30.21
C SER A 432 -15.92 12.12 -29.42
N GLY A 433 -16.60 13.10 -28.84
CA GLY A 433 -17.83 12.89 -28.09
C GLY A 433 -18.25 14.10 -27.27
N ARG A 434 -18.93 13.84 -26.16
CA ARG A 434 -19.32 14.89 -25.20
C ARG A 434 -18.37 14.83 -24.02
N GLY A 435 -17.92 15.98 -23.53
CA GLY A 435 -17.24 16.03 -22.23
C GLY A 435 -18.09 15.41 -21.12
N GLY A 436 -17.41 15.03 -20.05
CA GLY A 436 -17.96 14.41 -18.86
C GLY A 436 -18.46 15.41 -17.84
N GLU A 437 -18.60 14.92 -16.62
CA GLU A 437 -19.12 15.68 -15.48
C GLU A 437 -18.09 15.76 -14.35
N TRP A 438 -17.97 16.96 -13.79
CA TRP A 438 -17.28 17.20 -12.54
C TRP A 438 -18.30 17.63 -11.48
N LEU A 439 -18.43 16.84 -10.42
CA LEU A 439 -19.26 17.10 -9.25
C LEU A 439 -18.42 17.64 -8.08
N ILE A 440 -18.89 18.72 -7.48
CA ILE A 440 -18.38 19.33 -6.26
C ILE A 440 -19.57 19.46 -5.30
N ASP A 441 -19.56 18.69 -4.21
CA ASP A 441 -20.67 18.65 -3.24
C ASP A 441 -20.19 18.77 -1.78
N PRO A 442 -19.67 19.93 -1.36
CA PRO A 442 -19.34 20.17 0.03
C PRO A 442 -20.56 20.62 0.84
N PHE A 443 -20.44 20.59 2.17
CA PHE A 443 -21.50 21.10 3.07
C PHE A 443 -21.75 22.61 2.93
N ASP A 444 -20.69 23.41 2.84
CA ASP A 444 -20.77 24.85 2.56
C ASP A 444 -19.64 25.26 1.62
N ILE A 445 -19.92 26.21 0.72
CA ILE A 445 -18.95 26.75 -0.23
C ILE A 445 -19.23 28.21 -0.58
N GLU A 446 -18.22 29.07 -0.39
CA GLU A 446 -18.25 30.45 -0.86
C GLU A 446 -17.56 30.54 -2.23
N ILE A 447 -18.29 30.96 -3.26
CA ILE A 447 -17.72 31.21 -4.59
C ILE A 447 -17.13 32.63 -4.62
N VAL A 448 -15.81 32.74 -4.70
CA VAL A 448 -15.07 34.01 -4.63
C VAL A 448 -14.45 34.41 -5.98
N ALA A 449 -14.22 35.71 -6.17
CA ALA A 449 -13.57 36.21 -7.38
C ALA A 449 -12.07 35.84 -7.44
N GLY A 450 -11.58 35.53 -8.63
CA GLY A 450 -10.17 35.21 -8.87
C GLY A 450 -9.83 33.73 -8.59
N SER A 451 -8.63 33.49 -8.08
CA SER A 451 -8.07 32.16 -7.79
C SER A 451 -8.05 31.80 -6.30
N GLY A 452 -8.85 32.49 -5.47
CA GLY A 452 -8.84 32.31 -4.02
C GLY A 452 -9.41 30.95 -3.61
N ASN A 453 -8.56 30.08 -3.08
CA ASN A 453 -8.92 28.84 -2.40
C ASN A 453 -8.13 28.81 -1.07
N SER A 454 -8.79 28.58 0.07
CA SER A 454 -8.18 28.72 1.42
C SER A 454 -8.58 27.60 2.38
N ASN A 455 -7.75 27.39 3.42
CA ASN A 455 -7.91 26.50 4.60
C ASN A 455 -7.04 25.21 4.67
N ILE A 456 -5.76 25.27 4.29
CA ILE A 456 -4.80 24.15 4.44
C ILE A 456 -3.79 24.40 5.57
N ASN A 457 -3.48 23.38 6.39
CA ASN A 457 -2.25 23.34 7.19
C ASN A 457 -1.09 22.73 6.35
N PRO A 458 -0.08 23.52 5.91
CA PRO A 458 1.00 23.01 5.07
C PRO A 458 1.99 22.08 5.79
N THR A 459 1.96 22.03 7.13
CA THR A 459 2.87 21.19 7.94
C THR A 459 2.28 19.83 8.28
N ASN A 460 0.96 19.73 8.33
CA ASN A 460 0.23 18.49 8.49
C ASN A 460 -1.01 18.55 7.59
N PRO A 461 -0.92 18.04 6.35
CA PRO A 461 -1.99 18.16 5.36
C PRO A 461 -3.26 17.38 5.74
N PHE A 462 -3.22 16.58 6.80
CA PHE A 462 -4.38 15.86 7.33
C PHE A 462 -5.14 16.65 8.41
N SER A 463 -4.86 17.95 8.57
CA SER A 463 -5.53 18.84 9.52
C SER A 463 -6.11 20.06 8.80
N SER A 464 -7.43 20.24 8.88
CA SER A 464 -8.08 21.51 8.45
C SER A 464 -7.74 22.65 9.42
N ILE A 465 -7.77 23.89 8.91
CA ILE A 465 -7.59 25.13 9.70
C ILE A 465 -8.85 26.02 9.71
N GLY A 466 -9.98 25.58 9.14
CA GLY A 466 -11.22 26.36 9.13
C GLY A 466 -12.42 25.68 8.46
N ASN A 467 -13.63 26.17 8.76
CA ASN A 467 -14.90 25.53 8.40
C ASN A 467 -15.57 26.11 7.14
N SER A 468 -14.97 27.11 6.48
CA SER A 468 -15.60 27.80 5.33
C SER A 468 -14.75 27.67 4.08
N SER A 469 -15.15 26.76 3.19
CA SER A 469 -14.47 26.47 1.93
C SER A 469 -14.65 27.60 0.92
N GLN A 470 -13.57 28.08 0.30
CA GLN A 470 -13.64 29.08 -0.77
C GLN A 470 -13.26 28.44 -2.11
N LEU A 471 -14.07 28.72 -3.13
CA LEU A 471 -13.84 28.26 -4.50
C LEU A 471 -13.72 29.45 -5.46
N GLY A 472 -12.52 29.64 -6.01
CA GLY A 472 -12.26 30.68 -7.00
C GLY A 472 -12.99 30.45 -8.33
N VAL A 473 -13.69 31.48 -8.83
CA VAL A 473 -14.40 31.44 -10.13
C VAL A 473 -13.47 31.10 -11.30
N ASP A 474 -12.17 31.42 -11.23
CA ASP A 474 -11.24 31.11 -12.31
C ASP A 474 -11.04 29.60 -12.48
N LEU A 475 -11.13 28.81 -11.40
CA LEU A 475 -11.07 27.35 -11.48
C LEU A 475 -12.27 26.77 -12.26
N LEU A 476 -13.48 27.26 -11.95
CA LEU A 476 -14.72 26.86 -12.65
C LEU A 476 -14.67 27.24 -14.14
N ARG A 477 -14.18 28.45 -14.46
CA ARG A 477 -14.01 28.89 -15.86
C ARG A 477 -13.00 28.04 -16.61
N ASN A 478 -11.88 27.70 -15.96
CA ASN A 478 -10.84 26.87 -16.56
C ASN A 478 -11.37 25.45 -16.84
N ALA A 479 -12.11 24.85 -15.91
CA ALA A 479 -12.75 23.56 -16.11
C ALA A 479 -13.70 23.55 -17.32
N LEU A 480 -14.59 24.55 -17.42
CA LEU A 480 -15.53 24.68 -18.53
C LEU A 480 -14.84 24.94 -19.87
N ARG A 481 -13.77 25.76 -19.88
CA ARG A 481 -12.96 26.00 -21.09
C ARG A 481 -12.11 24.79 -21.49
N GLY A 482 -11.70 23.98 -20.51
CA GLY A 482 -10.89 22.77 -20.68
C GLY A 482 -11.64 21.60 -21.31
N GLY A 483 -12.94 21.73 -21.54
CA GLY A 483 -13.74 20.70 -22.22
C GLY A 483 -14.66 19.89 -21.29
N ASN A 484 -14.73 20.24 -20.00
CA ASN A 484 -15.73 19.67 -19.10
C ASN A 484 -17.12 20.13 -19.54
N LYS A 485 -18.04 19.18 -19.74
CA LYS A 485 -19.38 19.51 -20.25
C LYS A 485 -20.27 20.05 -19.15
N THR A 486 -20.19 19.44 -17.98
CA THR A 486 -20.97 19.84 -16.81
C THR A 486 -20.00 20.03 -15.64
N VAL A 487 -20.12 21.18 -14.97
CA VAL A 487 -19.55 21.40 -13.64
C VAL A 487 -20.73 21.65 -12.72
N THR A 488 -20.98 20.69 -11.82
CA THR A 488 -22.09 20.74 -10.86
C THR A 488 -21.50 21.13 -9.51
N VAL A 489 -21.89 22.30 -9.00
CA VAL A 489 -21.65 22.69 -7.61
C VAL A 489 -22.98 22.61 -6.89
N GLN A 490 -23.07 21.74 -5.91
CA GLN A 490 -24.23 21.62 -5.03
C GLN A 490 -23.75 21.64 -3.58
N THR A 491 -24.66 21.95 -2.66
CA THR A 491 -24.40 21.95 -1.22
C THR A 491 -25.51 21.18 -0.54
N GLY A 492 -25.17 20.32 0.42
CA GLY A 492 -26.09 19.47 1.18
C GLY A 492 -26.76 20.14 2.37
#